data_AF-A0A8X6LV69-F1
#
_entry.id   AF-A0A8X6LV69-F1
#
_cell.length_a   1.000
_cell.length_b   1.000
_cell.length_c   1.000
_cell.angle_alpha   90.00
_cell.angle_beta   90.00
_cell.angle_gamma   90.00
#
_symmetry.space_group_name_H-M   'P 1'
#
loop_
_entity.id
_entity.type
_entity.pdbx_description
1 polymer ?
#
loop_
_entity_poly.entity_id
_entity_poly.type
_entity_poly.pdbx_seq_one_letter_code
_entity_poly.pdbx_strand_id
1 'polypeptide(L)'
;MTKLKLQAQLIGTRMKIFPQTPYAYHLIQKYIKENNLEGHTFSLPEDKKLRAVIRGLPTDTDPNEIILELKDHNILVEECTIW
;
A
#
# COMPACT_ATOMS: atom_id res chain seq x y z
N MET A 1 -23.74 -12.83 9.05
CA MET A 1 -22.76 -12.34 8.04
C MET A 1 -23.38 -11.18 7.27
N THR A 2 -22.89 -9.97 7.47
CA THR A 2 -23.40 -8.76 6.82
C THR A 2 -22.99 -8.76 5.35
N LYS A 3 -23.94 -8.67 4.42
CA LYS A 3 -23.64 -8.58 2.99
C LYS A 3 -23.08 -7.18 2.69
N LEU A 4 -21.87 -7.11 2.15
CA LEU A 4 -21.31 -5.87 1.61
C LEU A 4 -22.04 -5.54 0.30
N LYS A 5 -22.64 -4.34 0.24
CA LYS A 5 -23.25 -3.82 -0.97
C LYS A 5 -22.20 -2.97 -1.70
N LEU A 6 -21.93 -3.31 -2.95
CA LEU A 6 -20.97 -2.60 -3.80
C LEU A 6 -21.71 -2.11 -5.05
N GLN A 7 -21.29 -0.98 -5.60
CA GLN A 7 -21.78 -0.51 -6.88
C GLN A 7 -20.80 -0.98 -7.97
N ALA A 8 -21.35 -1.54 -9.05
CA ALA A 8 -20.57 -1.93 -10.22
C ALA A 8 -21.28 -1.46 -11.49
N GLN A 9 -20.50 -1.07 -12.50
CA GLN A 9 -20.98 -0.62 -13.79
C GLN A 9 -20.21 -1.32 -14.91
N LEU A 10 -20.93 -2.02 -15.80
CA LEU A 10 -20.36 -2.57 -17.03
C LEU A 10 -20.35 -1.48 -18.10
N ILE A 11 -19.20 -1.25 -18.71
CA ILE A 11 -18.99 -0.28 -19.79
C ILE A 11 -18.29 -1.03 -20.93
N GLY A 12 -19.07 -1.47 -21.92
CA GLY A 12 -18.59 -2.34 -22.98
C GLY A 12 -18.02 -3.64 -22.40
N THR A 13 -16.72 -3.86 -22.59
CA THR A 13 -15.99 -5.03 -22.06
C THR A 13 -15.31 -4.79 -20.71
N ARG A 14 -15.45 -3.61 -20.11
CA ARG A 14 -14.78 -3.24 -18.85
C ARG A 14 -15.79 -3.12 -17.71
N MET A 15 -15.44 -3.65 -16.55
CA MET A 15 -16.24 -3.50 -15.33
C MET A 15 -15.59 -2.48 -14.39
N LYS A 16 -16.33 -1.44 -14.00
CA LYS A 16 -15.95 -0.51 -12.93
C LYS A 16 -16.63 -0.95 -11.64
N ILE A 17 -15.87 -1.10 -10.56
CA ILE A 17 -16.39 -1.42 -9.24
C ILE A 17 -16.00 -0.29 -8.29
N PHE A 18 -16.96 0.17 -7.48
CA PHE A 18 -16.77 1.25 -6.50
C PHE A 18 -16.84 0.66 -5.08
N PRO A 19 -15.69 0.23 -4.52
CA PRO A 19 -15.65 -0.25 -3.15
C PRO A 19 -15.87 0.88 -2.16
N GLN A 20 -16.72 0.62 -1.16
CA GLN A 20 -17.05 1.58 -0.10
C GLN A 20 -16.23 1.38 1.18
N THR A 21 -15.42 0.30 1.25
CA THR A 21 -14.57 -0.01 2.40
C THR A 21 -13.20 -0.53 1.94
N PRO A 22 -12.13 -0.32 2.72
CA PRO A 22 -10.81 -0.88 2.44
C PRO A 22 -10.83 -2.41 2.32
N TYR A 23 -11.60 -3.08 3.18
CA TYR A 23 -11.78 -4.53 3.12
C TYR A 23 -12.33 -5.00 1.76
N ALA A 24 -13.37 -4.34 1.24
CA ALA A 24 -13.92 -4.66 -0.06
C ALA A 24 -12.91 -4.39 -1.19
N TYR A 25 -12.14 -3.31 -1.08
CA TYR A 25 -11.08 -2.97 -2.02
C TYR A 25 -9.98 -4.05 -2.09
N HIS A 26 -9.53 -4.58 -0.95
CA HIS A 26 -8.54 -5.67 -0.90
C HIS A 26 -9.10 -6.98 -1.46
N LEU A 27 -10.36 -7.32 -1.18
CA LEU A 27 -10.99 -8.51 -1.77
C LEU A 27 -11.03 -8.44 -3.30
N ILE A 28 -11.35 -7.27 -3.87
CA ILE A 28 -11.36 -7.05 -5.31
C ILE A 28 -9.95 -7.19 -5.90
N GLN A 29 -8.95 -6.59 -5.27
CA GLN A 29 -7.54 -6.74 -5.68
C GLN A 29 -7.08 -8.19 -5.68
N LYS A 30 -7.38 -8.91 -4.59
CA LYS A 30 -7.05 -10.33 -4.45
C LYS A 30 -7.69 -11.14 -5.58
N TYR A 31 -8.98 -10.90 -5.85
CA TYR A 31 -9.69 -11.57 -6.94
C TYR A 31 -9.08 -11.29 -8.32
N ILE A 32 -8.71 -10.04 -8.62
CA ILE A 32 -8.06 -9.66 -9.89
C ILE A 32 -6.74 -10.42 -10.06
N LYS A 33 -5.92 -10.47 -8.99
CA LYS A 33 -4.61 -11.15 -9.00
C LYS A 33 -4.76 -12.67 -9.13
N GLU A 34 -5.62 -13.29 -8.35
CA GLU A 34 -5.83 -14.76 -8.35
C GLU A 34 -6.38 -15.28 -9.68
N ASN A 35 -7.14 -14.44 -10.40
CA ASN A 35 -7.74 -14.80 -11.69
C ASN A 35 -6.96 -14.26 -12.89
N ASN A 36 -5.77 -13.68 -12.70
CA ASN A 36 -4.94 -13.07 -13.75
C ASN A 36 -5.73 -12.11 -14.66
N LEU A 37 -6.65 -11.33 -14.09
CA LEU A 37 -7.46 -10.40 -14.86
C LEU A 37 -6.64 -9.14 -15.18
N GLU A 38 -6.79 -8.61 -16.40
CA GLU A 38 -6.26 -7.29 -16.77
C GLU A 38 -7.09 -6.19 -16.09
N GLY A 39 -6.75 -5.91 -14.83
CA GLY A 39 -7.40 -4.90 -14.01
C GLY A 39 -6.40 -3.93 -13.40
N HIS A 40 -6.78 -2.65 -13.34
CA HIS A 40 -6.06 -1.64 -12.58
C HIS A 40 -6.87 -1.27 -11.34
N THR A 41 -6.22 -1.37 -10.18
CA THR A 41 -6.76 -0.86 -8.92
C THR A 41 -5.75 0.15 -8.38
N PHE A 42 -6.22 1.32 -7.95
CA PHE A 42 -5.36 2.37 -7.41
C PHE A 42 -5.23 2.20 -5.90
N SER A 43 -4.01 1.97 -5.39
CA SER A 43 -3.74 1.89 -3.95
C SER A 43 -4.51 2.98 -3.20
N LEU A 44 -5.20 2.60 -2.12
CA LEU A 44 -5.95 3.56 -1.33
C LEU A 44 -4.99 4.64 -0.82
N PRO A 45 -5.43 5.90 -0.71
CA PRO A 45 -4.62 6.95 -0.10
C PRO A 45 -4.10 6.57 1.28
N GLU A 46 -4.90 5.81 2.05
CA GLU A 46 -4.54 5.26 3.37
C GLU A 46 -3.41 4.21 3.29
N ASP A 47 -3.32 3.46 2.18
CA ASP A 47 -2.27 2.48 1.93
C ASP A 47 -0.97 3.11 1.40
N LYS A 48 -0.99 4.41 1.04
CA LYS A 48 0.22 5.12 0.65
C LYS A 48 1.05 5.41 1.90
N LYS A 49 1.95 4.49 2.22
CA LYS A 49 2.98 4.74 3.24
C LYS A 49 3.72 6.04 2.89
N LEU A 50 3.71 7.00 3.82
CA LEU A 50 4.57 8.18 3.73
C LEU A 50 6.02 7.69 3.80
N ARG A 51 6.77 7.85 2.71
CA ARG A 51 8.19 7.49 2.65
C ARG A 51 9.03 8.75 2.62
N ALA A 52 10.02 8.81 3.51
CA ALA A 52 11.11 9.77 3.43
C ALA A 52 12.33 9.07 2.80
N VAL A 53 12.99 9.73 1.85
CA VAL A 53 14.21 9.21 1.22
C VAL A 53 15.35 10.17 1.53
N ILE A 54 16.33 9.72 2.31
CA ILE A 54 17.56 10.46 2.57
C ILE A 54 18.52 10.19 1.41
N ARG A 55 19.03 11.24 0.78
CA ARG A 55 19.97 11.17 -0.35
C ARG A 55 21.26 11.90 0.00
N GLY A 56 22.37 11.49 -0.61
CA GLY A 56 23.68 12.13 -0.42
C GLY A 56 24.38 11.74 0.88
N LEU A 57 24.07 10.56 1.43
CA LEU A 57 24.83 10.01 2.55
C LEU A 57 26.28 9.74 2.10
N PRO A 58 27.29 10.16 2.90
CA PRO A 58 28.67 9.73 2.70
C PRO A 58 28.76 8.20 2.62
N THR A 59 29.72 7.68 1.87
CA THR A 59 29.94 6.22 1.71
C THR A 59 30.27 5.51 3.01
N ASP A 60 30.79 6.26 3.98
CA ASP A 60 31.28 5.75 5.26
C ASP A 60 30.23 5.90 6.37
N THR A 61 29.05 6.45 6.05
CA THR A 61 27.96 6.61 7.04
C THR A 61 27.31 5.25 7.32
N ASP A 62 27.38 4.81 8.57
CA ASP A 62 26.64 3.65 9.04
C ASP A 62 25.15 4.00 9.17
N PRO A 63 24.23 3.34 8.44
CA PRO A 63 22.80 3.55 8.57
C PRO A 63 22.28 3.39 10.02
N ASN A 64 22.97 2.61 10.86
CA ASN A 64 22.62 2.44 12.26
C ASN A 64 22.72 3.74 13.07
N GLU A 65 23.65 4.63 12.73
CA GLU A 65 23.78 5.94 13.39
C GLU A 65 22.54 6.79 13.16
N ILE A 66 22.02 6.79 11.93
CA ILE A 66 20.78 7.49 11.56
C ILE A 66 19.59 6.89 12.33
N ILE A 67 19.53 5.56 12.44
CA ILE A 67 18.46 4.88 13.18
C ILE A 67 18.52 5.23 14.68
N LEU A 68 19.72 5.31 15.26
CA LEU A 68 19.93 5.70 16.65
C LEU A 68 19.48 7.14 16.89
N GLU A 69 19.88 8.08 16.04
CA GLU A 69 19.42 9.47 16.13
C GLU A 69 17.91 9.58 16.02
N LEU A 70 17.26 8.83 15.12
CA LEU A 70 15.79 8.82 15.01
C LEU A 70 15.13 8.29 16.29
N LYS A 71 15.71 7.27 16.92
CA LYS A 71 15.23 6.74 18.21
C LYS A 71 15.37 7.77 19.33
N ASP A 72 16.44 8.55 19.36
CA ASP A 72 16.62 9.65 20.33
C ASP A 72 15.55 10.74 20.17
N HIS A 73 15.01 10.90 18.97
CA HIS A 73 13.84 11.77 18.70
C HIS A 73 12.49 11.08 18.97
N ASN A 74 12.50 9.93 19.65
CA ASN A 74 11.32 9.12 19.98
C ASN A 74 10.56 8.61 18.74
N ILE A 75 11.26 8.41 17.63
CA ILE A 75 10.72 7.82 16.40
C ILE A 75 11.12 6.34 16.36
N LEU A 76 10.12 5.45 16.42
CA LEU A 76 10.34 4.02 16.27
C LEU A 76 10.61 3.66 14.81
N VAL A 77 11.77 3.08 14.55
CA VAL A 77 12.15 2.56 13.23
C VAL A 77 12.02 1.04 13.25
N GLU A 78 11.06 0.52 12.49
CA GLU A 78 10.95 -0.91 12.19
C GLU A 78 11.63 -1.18 10.84
N GLU A 79 12.64 -2.03 10.83
CA GLU A 79 13.26 -2.48 9.59
C GLU A 79 12.25 -3.27 8.77
N CYS A 80 11.89 -2.75 7.59
CA CYS A 80 10.97 -3.44 6.70
C CYS A 80 11.78 -4.33 5.75
N THR A 81 11.95 -5.61 6.08
CA THR A 81 12.49 -6.61 5.15
C THR A 81 11.43 -6.83 4.06
N ILE A 82 11.65 -6.23 2.90
CA ILE A 82 10.78 -6.42 1.73
C ILE A 82 11.14 -7.79 1.14
N TRP A 83 10.21 -8.76 1.17
CA TRP A 83 10.29 -10.03 0.44
C TRP A 83 9.79 -9.87 -1.00
#